data_AF-A0A1G3Q8K5-F1
#
_entry.id   AF-A0A1G3Q8K5-F1
#
_cell.length_a   1.000
_cell.length_b   1.000
_cell.length_c   1.000
_cell.angle_alpha   90.00
_cell.angle_beta   90.00
_cell.angle_gamma   90.00
#
_symmetry.space_group_name_H-M   'P 1'
#
loop_
_entity.id
_entity.type
_entity.pdbx_description
1 polymer ?
#
loop_
_entity_poly.entity_id
_entity_poly.type
_entity_poly.pdbx_seq_one_letter_code
_entity_poly.pdbx_strand_id
1 'polypeptide(L)'
;MTLQVILGALVSVIGVLSAGLGLLFIIASHGIGSRLAAGAVMGGGGLVVIIVGVIMFRKGLRFSPEGIRKELLRQAKMNNGELTEEVITGALGKSDAVNFQLADLVKRGVAEERIRDNRRVYVFESFQVKLVLKKCPYCGNDYPVRDDIERCPSCGGDLTMHRTALAKGEATYSMDEDDDSGVS
;
A
#
# COMPACT_ATOMS: atom_id res chain seq x y z
N MET A 1 -3.02 -1.62 22.61
CA MET A 1 -2.43 -2.33 21.44
C MET A 1 -1.41 -3.40 21.84
N THR A 2 -0.45 -3.10 22.71
CA THR A 2 0.48 -4.10 23.28
C THR A 2 -0.23 -5.28 23.96
N LEU A 3 -1.34 -5.03 24.65
CA LEU A 3 -2.13 -6.07 25.32
C LEU A 3 -2.65 -7.16 24.37
N GLN A 4 -3.12 -6.80 23.16
CA GLN A 4 -3.64 -7.78 22.20
C GLN A 4 -2.54 -8.65 21.58
N VAL A 5 -1.36 -8.06 21.36
CA VAL A 5 -0.19 -8.80 20.84
C VAL A 5 0.33 -9.77 21.91
N ILE A 6 0.43 -9.32 23.16
CA ILE A 6 0.85 -10.16 24.30
C ILE A 6 -0.16 -11.28 24.53
N LEU A 7 -1.46 -10.99 24.54
CA LEU A 7 -2.52 -11.99 24.70
C LEU A 7 -2.47 -13.03 23.56
N GLY A 8 -2.30 -12.57 22.31
CA GLY A 8 -2.18 -13.47 21.15
C GLY A 8 -0.95 -14.37 21.22
N ALA A 9 0.19 -13.84 21.67
CA ALA A 9 1.40 -14.62 21.88
C ALA A 9 1.21 -15.67 22.99
N LEU A 10 0.59 -15.30 24.10
CA LEU A 10 0.32 -16.18 25.24
C LEU A 10 -0.63 -17.33 24.85
N VAL A 11 -1.70 -17.01 24.11
CA VAL A 11 -2.64 -18.00 23.56
C VAL A 11 -1.95 -18.94 22.58
N SER A 12 -1.04 -18.44 21.74
CA SER A 12 -0.26 -19.28 20.81
C SER A 12 0.66 -20.24 21.55
N VAL A 13 1.35 -19.80 22.61
CA VAL A 13 2.23 -20.67 23.42
C VAL A 13 1.43 -21.75 24.13
N ILE A 14 0.30 -21.39 24.74
CA ILE A 14 -0.62 -22.35 25.37
C ILE A 14 -1.16 -23.34 24.34
N GLY A 15 -1.50 -22.87 23.14
CA GLY A 15 -1.96 -23.72 22.04
C GLY A 15 -0.91 -24.75 21.63
N VAL A 16 0.35 -24.34 21.46
CA VAL A 16 1.47 -25.24 21.11
C VAL A 16 1.72 -26.28 22.21
N LEU A 17 1.70 -25.87 23.48
CA LEU A 17 1.84 -26.79 24.62
C LEU A 17 0.70 -27.81 24.67
N SER A 18 -0.54 -27.35 24.49
CA SER A 18 -1.73 -28.20 24.48
C SER A 18 -1.73 -29.19 23.31
N ALA A 19 -1.39 -28.73 22.10
CA ALA A 19 -1.29 -29.58 20.92
C ALA A 19 -0.17 -30.62 21.04
N GLY A 20 0.99 -30.24 21.63
CA GLY A 20 2.09 -31.16 21.90
C GLY A 20 1.72 -32.25 22.91
N LEU A 21 1.03 -31.89 23.99
CA LEU A 21 0.48 -32.84 24.97
C LEU A 21 -0.57 -33.76 24.34
N GLY A 22 -1.47 -33.24 23.51
CA GLY A 22 -2.46 -34.04 22.79
C GLY A 22 -1.81 -35.05 21.83
N LEU A 23 -0.77 -34.65 21.09
CA LEU A 23 -0.02 -35.53 20.20
C LEU A 23 0.69 -36.66 20.97
N LEU A 24 1.37 -36.31 22.07
CA LEU A 24 1.99 -37.29 22.97
C LEU A 24 0.96 -38.30 23.49
N PHE A 25 -0.23 -37.82 23.85
CA PHE A 25 -1.31 -38.67 24.34
C PHE A 25 -1.83 -39.63 23.27
N ILE A 26 -1.94 -39.19 22.01
CA ILE A 26 -2.32 -40.04 20.88
C ILE A 26 -1.26 -41.11 20.63
N ILE A 27 0.03 -40.76 20.63
CA ILE A 27 1.13 -41.72 20.41
C ILE A 27 1.19 -42.76 21.55
N ALA A 28 0.96 -42.33 22.79
CA ALA A 28 0.94 -43.20 23.96
C ALA A 28 -0.35 -44.06 24.08
N SER A 29 -1.38 -43.77 23.29
CA SER A 29 -2.68 -44.45 23.35
C SER A 29 -2.71 -45.77 22.57
N HIS A 30 -1.79 -46.69 22.87
CA HIS A 30 -1.88 -48.05 22.34
C HIS A 30 -2.90 -48.89 23.13
N GLY A 31 -3.99 -49.29 22.46
CA GLY A 31 -4.91 -50.36 22.92
C GLY A 31 -6.11 -49.94 23.79
N ILE A 32 -6.30 -48.65 24.11
CA ILE A 32 -7.44 -48.19 24.94
C ILE A 32 -8.21 -47.08 24.22
N GLY A 33 -9.41 -47.41 23.72
CA GLY A 33 -10.25 -46.51 22.92
C GLY A 33 -10.65 -45.19 23.62
N SER A 34 -10.81 -45.19 24.94
CA SER A 34 -11.13 -43.97 25.70
C SER A 34 -9.97 -42.96 25.71
N ARG A 35 -8.72 -43.41 25.57
CA ARG A 35 -7.55 -42.53 25.50
C ARG A 35 -7.38 -41.89 24.12
N LEU A 36 -7.80 -42.58 23.06
CA LEU A 36 -7.86 -42.02 21.70
C LEU A 36 -8.85 -40.85 21.60
N ALA A 37 -10.04 -41.00 22.19
CA ALA A 37 -11.04 -39.93 22.21
C ALA A 37 -10.55 -38.69 22.97
N ALA A 38 -9.92 -38.88 24.14
CA ALA A 38 -9.34 -37.79 24.91
C ALA A 38 -8.19 -37.08 24.16
N GLY A 39 -7.29 -37.84 23.52
CA GLY A 39 -6.21 -37.29 22.71
C GLY A 39 -6.71 -36.51 21.50
N ALA A 40 -7.76 -37.00 20.83
CA ALA A 40 -8.37 -36.33 19.68
C ALA A 40 -9.01 -34.99 20.06
N VAL A 41 -9.73 -34.92 21.19
CA VAL A 41 -10.35 -33.67 21.67
C VAL A 41 -9.27 -32.66 22.08
N MET A 42 -8.23 -33.10 22.78
CA MET A 42 -7.17 -32.21 23.27
C MET A 42 -6.26 -31.72 22.13
N GLY A 43 -5.86 -32.62 21.22
CA GLY A 43 -5.07 -32.28 20.04
C GLY A 43 -5.84 -31.42 19.04
N GLY A 44 -7.10 -31.77 18.76
CA GLY A 44 -7.98 -30.99 17.88
C GLY A 44 -8.26 -29.60 18.45
N GLY A 45 -8.59 -29.51 19.75
CA GLY A 45 -8.78 -28.24 20.45
C GLY A 45 -7.52 -27.37 20.45
N GLY A 46 -6.35 -27.96 20.70
CA GLY A 46 -5.06 -27.26 20.62
C GLY A 46 -4.79 -26.66 19.24
N LEU A 47 -5.09 -27.39 18.16
CA LEU A 47 -4.92 -26.91 16.79
C LEU A 47 -5.81 -25.69 16.50
N VAL A 48 -7.07 -25.72 16.91
CA VAL A 48 -8.00 -24.59 16.76
C VAL A 48 -7.49 -23.37 17.51
N VAL A 49 -7.02 -23.54 18.75
CA VAL A 49 -6.46 -22.43 19.55
C VAL A 49 -5.22 -21.84 18.89
N ILE A 50 -4.34 -22.65 18.31
CA ILE A 50 -3.16 -22.17 17.56
C ILE A 50 -3.61 -21.32 16.36
N ILE A 51 -4.57 -21.83 15.57
CA ILE A 51 -5.05 -21.12 14.36
C ILE A 51 -5.64 -19.76 14.75
N VAL A 52 -6.50 -19.72 15.78
CA VAL A 52 -7.11 -18.48 16.27
C VAL A 52 -6.04 -17.53 16.82
N GLY A 53 -5.08 -18.03 17.60
CA GLY A 53 -3.96 -17.25 18.13
C GLY A 53 -3.11 -16.61 17.03
N VAL A 54 -2.76 -17.39 16.00
CA VAL A 54 -1.98 -16.90 14.84
C VAL A 54 -2.75 -15.84 14.04
N ILE A 55 -4.05 -16.03 13.82
CA ILE A 55 -4.89 -15.05 13.13
C ILE A 55 -4.95 -13.74 13.93
N MET A 56 -5.15 -13.83 15.24
CA MET A 56 -5.24 -12.66 16.11
C MET A 56 -3.90 -11.93 16.21
N PHE A 57 -2.80 -12.67 16.32
CA PHE A 57 -1.43 -12.13 16.30
C PHE A 57 -1.11 -11.43 14.98
N ARG A 58 -1.44 -12.04 13.83
CA ARG A 58 -1.28 -11.41 12.52
C ARG A 58 -2.13 -10.15 12.36
N LYS A 59 -3.37 -10.14 12.88
CA LYS A 59 -4.22 -8.94 12.90
C LYS A 59 -3.57 -7.84 13.75
N GLY A 60 -3.01 -8.18 14.92
CA GLY A 60 -2.25 -7.24 15.76
C GLY A 60 -1.01 -6.68 15.07
N LEU A 61 -0.28 -7.50 14.31
CA LEU A 61 0.87 -7.06 13.53
C LEU A 61 0.52 -6.12 12.37
N ARG A 62 -0.70 -6.18 11.80
CA ARG A 62 -1.11 -5.19 10.79
C ARG A 62 -1.19 -3.77 11.35
N PHE A 63 -1.48 -3.64 12.64
CA PHE A 63 -1.45 -2.37 13.38
C PHE A 63 -0.10 -2.09 14.03
N SER A 64 0.95 -2.88 13.73
CA SER A 64 2.31 -2.55 14.12
C SER A 64 2.81 -1.36 13.28
N PRO A 65 3.72 -0.53 13.83
CA PRO A 65 4.27 0.63 13.12
C PRO A 65 4.90 0.26 11.77
N GLU A 66 5.53 -0.91 11.67
CA GLU A 66 6.10 -1.42 10.43
C GLU A 66 5.04 -1.85 9.40
N GLY A 67 3.93 -2.42 9.87
CA GLY A 67 2.78 -2.78 9.03
C GLY A 67 2.11 -1.55 8.42
N ILE A 68 1.88 -0.53 9.25
CA ILE A 68 1.35 0.78 8.83
C ILE A 68 2.23 1.41 7.75
N ARG A 69 3.55 1.43 7.97
CA ARG A 69 4.51 1.98 7.01
C ARG A 69 4.50 1.23 5.68
N LYS A 70 4.49 -0.11 5.70
CA LYS A 70 4.42 -0.92 4.46
C LYS A 70 3.13 -0.66 3.70
N GLU A 71 2.02 -0.55 4.40
CA GLU A 71 0.72 -0.28 3.79
C GLU A 71 0.65 1.13 3.19
N LEU A 72 1.17 2.15 3.88
CA LEU A 72 1.28 3.52 3.33
C LEU A 72 2.09 3.55 2.03
N LEU A 73 3.23 2.86 1.99
CA LEU A 73 4.04 2.75 0.77
C LEU A 73 3.33 1.98 -0.35
N ARG A 74 2.57 0.94 0.00
CA ARG A 74 1.74 0.18 -0.94
C ARG A 74 0.66 1.07 -1.56
N GLN A 75 -0.02 1.86 -0.73
CA GLN A 75 -1.00 2.84 -1.18
C GLN A 75 -0.36 3.93 -2.04
N ALA A 76 0.85 4.39 -1.70
CA ALA A 76 1.58 5.38 -2.49
C ALA A 76 1.91 4.84 -3.88
N LYS A 77 2.31 3.58 -3.98
CA LYS A 77 2.56 2.92 -5.26
C LYS A 77 1.29 2.80 -6.12
N MET A 78 0.13 2.53 -5.52
CA MET A 78 -1.13 2.39 -6.24
C MET A 78 -1.70 3.73 -6.72
N ASN A 79 -1.46 4.81 -5.98
CA ASN A 79 -1.95 6.15 -6.28
C ASN A 79 -0.87 7.06 -6.91
N ASN A 80 0.07 6.50 -7.67
CA ASN A 80 1.12 7.25 -8.41
C ASN A 80 1.95 8.23 -7.56
N GLY A 81 2.14 7.93 -6.28
CA GLY A 81 2.89 8.74 -5.35
C GLY A 81 2.10 9.87 -4.69
N GLU A 82 0.77 9.94 -4.82
CA GLU A 82 -0.05 10.92 -4.10
C GLU A 82 -1.03 10.23 -3.14
N LEU A 83 -1.01 10.61 -1.86
CA LEU A 83 -1.99 10.16 -0.87
C LEU A 83 -2.78 11.34 -0.31
N THR A 84 -4.09 11.31 -0.47
CA THR A 84 -5.00 12.21 0.24
C THR A 84 -5.32 11.67 1.63
N GLU A 85 -5.70 12.54 2.56
CA GLU A 85 -6.16 12.15 3.90
C GLU A 85 -7.35 11.18 3.85
N GLU A 86 -8.21 11.30 2.83
CA GLU A 86 -9.34 10.40 2.56
C GLU A 86 -8.88 8.97 2.21
N VAL A 87 -7.86 8.84 1.37
CA VAL A 87 -7.30 7.53 1.00
C VAL A 87 -6.61 6.88 2.20
N ILE A 88 -5.87 7.67 3.00
CA ILE A 88 -5.21 7.19 4.23
C ILE A 88 -6.26 6.69 5.22
N THR A 89 -7.30 7.48 5.47
CA THR A 89 -8.37 7.13 6.42
C THR A 89 -9.22 5.98 5.93
N GLY A 90 -9.48 5.85 4.63
CA GLY A 90 -10.18 4.72 4.03
C GLY A 90 -9.39 3.40 4.13
N ALA A 91 -8.06 3.45 3.99
CA ALA A 91 -7.24 2.24 3.97
C ALA A 91 -6.78 1.77 5.37
N LEU A 92 -6.36 2.70 6.24
CA LEU A 92 -5.82 2.37 7.56
C LEU A 92 -6.70 2.84 8.74
N GLY A 93 -7.72 3.64 8.48
CA GLY A 93 -8.49 4.31 9.53
C GLY A 93 -7.77 5.53 10.13
N LYS A 94 -8.48 6.24 11.01
CA LYS A 94 -7.91 7.36 11.77
C LYS A 94 -7.31 6.83 13.07
N SER A 95 -5.97 6.80 13.15
CA SER A 95 -5.25 6.39 14.35
C SER A 95 -4.00 7.26 14.54
N ASP A 96 -3.69 7.59 15.79
CA ASP A 96 -2.49 8.38 16.13
C ASP A 96 -1.20 7.70 15.66
N ALA A 97 -1.18 6.36 15.62
CA ALA A 97 -0.07 5.60 15.09
C ALA A 97 0.17 5.85 13.60
N VAL A 98 -0.90 6.05 12.82
CA VAL A 98 -0.81 6.37 11.38
C VAL A 98 -0.23 7.76 11.19
N ASN A 99 -0.74 8.76 11.93
CA ASN A 99 -0.24 10.13 11.89
C ASN A 99 1.24 10.20 12.29
N PHE A 100 1.65 9.45 13.32
CA PHE A 100 3.04 9.39 13.76
C PHE A 100 3.95 8.81 12.67
N GLN A 101 3.54 7.71 12.02
CA GLN A 101 4.31 7.13 10.92
C GLN A 101 4.37 8.06 9.69
N LEU A 102 3.27 8.77 9.40
CA LEU A 102 3.23 9.77 8.33
C LEU A 102 4.22 10.91 8.60
N ALA A 103 4.20 11.45 9.82
CA ALA A 103 5.13 12.49 10.26
C ALA A 103 6.60 12.01 10.23
N ASP A 104 6.86 10.76 10.61
CA ASP A 104 8.20 10.17 10.50
C ASP A 104 8.66 10.04 9.03
N LEU A 105 7.76 9.67 8.13
CA LEU A 105 8.05 9.61 6.68
C LEU A 105 8.34 11.00 6.09
N VAL A 106 7.61 12.03 6.54
CA VAL A 106 7.87 13.42 6.15
C VAL A 106 9.20 13.91 6.69
N LYS A 107 9.49 13.63 7.97
CA LYS A 107 10.77 14.00 8.60
C LYS A 107 11.98 13.36 7.93
N ARG A 108 11.84 12.14 7.41
CA ARG A 108 12.88 11.42 6.67
C ARG A 108 13.03 11.89 5.22
N GLY A 109 12.19 12.81 4.75
CA GLY A 109 12.19 13.28 3.36
C GLY A 109 11.70 12.25 2.35
N VAL A 110 10.96 11.22 2.80
CA VAL A 110 10.38 10.18 1.92
C VAL A 110 9.03 10.63 1.37
N ALA A 111 8.32 11.45 2.14
CA ALA A 111 7.07 12.10 1.75
C ALA A 111 7.18 13.61 1.97
N GLU A 112 6.46 14.39 1.17
CA GLU A 112 6.30 15.83 1.33
C GLU A 112 4.83 16.13 1.63
N GLU A 113 4.56 16.90 2.68
CA GLU A 113 3.21 17.38 2.97
C GLU A 113 2.92 18.62 2.14
N ARG A 114 1.85 18.59 1.35
CA ARG A 114 1.35 19.73 0.58
C ARG A 114 -0.12 19.95 0.85
N ILE A 115 -0.55 21.21 0.82
CA ILE A 115 -1.96 21.58 0.89
C ILE A 115 -2.40 21.90 -0.54
N ARG A 116 -3.34 21.13 -1.07
CA ARG A 116 -3.93 21.34 -2.39
C ARG A 116 -5.45 21.37 -2.25
N ASP A 117 -6.11 22.38 -2.82
CA ASP A 117 -7.57 22.52 -2.82
C ASP A 117 -8.20 22.40 -1.42
N ASN A 118 -7.54 23.02 -0.42
CA ASN A 118 -7.93 22.97 0.99
C ASN A 118 -7.93 21.56 1.62
N ARG A 119 -7.20 20.61 1.02
CA ARG A 119 -6.98 19.24 1.52
C ARG A 119 -5.50 18.98 1.73
N ARG A 120 -5.19 18.17 2.74
CA ARG A 120 -3.81 17.68 2.97
C ARG A 120 -3.52 16.51 2.03
N VAL A 121 -2.43 16.64 1.28
CA VAL A 121 -1.92 15.65 0.35
C VAL A 121 -0.48 15.33 0.70
N TYR A 122 -0.16 14.05 0.76
CA TYR A 122 1.19 13.55 1.02
C TYR A 122 1.78 13.01 -0.28
N VAL A 123 2.85 13.65 -0.73
CA VAL A 123 3.48 13.37 -2.02
C VAL A 123 4.75 12.57 -1.79
N PHE A 124 4.80 11.38 -2.38
CA PHE A 124 5.96 10.50 -2.38
C PHE A 124 6.68 10.58 -3.72
N GLU A 125 7.67 11.48 -3.83
CA GLU A 125 8.42 11.72 -5.08
C GLU A 125 9.06 10.46 -5.66
N SER A 126 9.42 9.50 -4.80
CA SER A 126 10.02 8.22 -5.20
C SER A 126 9.08 7.32 -6.00
N PHE A 127 7.77 7.48 -5.86
CA PHE A 127 6.75 6.70 -6.58
C PHE A 127 6.06 7.49 -7.68
N GLN A 128 6.41 8.77 -7.86
CA GLN A 128 5.88 9.56 -8.97
C GLN A 128 6.46 9.07 -10.29
N VAL A 129 5.57 8.77 -11.23
CA VAL A 129 5.95 8.49 -12.62
C VAL A 129 6.46 9.80 -13.22
N LYS A 130 7.78 9.89 -13.41
CA LYS A 130 8.42 11.02 -14.08
C LYS A 130 8.15 10.89 -15.58
N LEU A 131 7.19 11.65 -16.10
CA LEU A 131 7.10 11.81 -17.55
C LEU A 131 8.23 12.72 -18.00
N VAL A 132 8.98 12.23 -18.98
CA VAL A 132 9.92 13.05 -19.72
C VAL A 132 9.17 13.47 -20.98
N LEU A 133 9.05 14.78 -21.21
CA LEU A 133 8.40 15.36 -22.38
C LEU A 133 9.48 16.08 -23.19
N LYS A 134 9.51 15.90 -24.51
CA LYS A 134 10.34 16.70 -25.40
C LYS A 134 9.58 17.99 -25.68
N LYS A 135 10.05 19.13 -25.17
CA LYS A 135 9.43 20.43 -25.46
C LYS A 135 10.25 21.15 -26.52
N CYS A 136 9.59 21.61 -27.57
CA CYS A 136 10.23 22.45 -28.57
C CYS A 136 10.36 23.89 -28.03
N PRO A 137 11.58 24.47 -27.97
CA PRO A 137 11.76 25.84 -27.48
C PRO A 137 11.21 26.91 -28.44
N TYR A 138 10.90 26.54 -29.69
CA TYR A 138 10.47 27.47 -30.73
C TYR A 138 8.93 27.57 -30.85
N CYS A 139 8.24 26.43 -30.86
CA CYS A 139 6.77 26.42 -31.01
C CYS A 139 6.02 26.06 -29.72
N GLY A 140 6.73 25.64 -28.66
CA GLY A 140 6.12 25.30 -27.37
C GLY A 140 5.34 23.98 -27.34
N ASN A 141 5.28 23.23 -28.45
CA ASN A 141 4.62 21.91 -28.47
C ASN A 141 5.37 20.89 -27.61
N ASP A 142 4.58 20.09 -26.88
CA ASP A 142 5.05 19.00 -26.04
C ASP A 142 4.86 17.67 -26.78
N TYR A 143 5.94 16.92 -26.99
CA TYR A 143 5.92 15.60 -27.62
C TYR A 143 6.31 14.50 -26.63
N PRO A 144 5.65 13.33 -26.63
CA PRO A 144 6.04 12.20 -25.80
C PRO A 144 7.39 11.64 -26.25
N VAL A 145 8.28 11.33 -25.29
CA VAL A 145 9.66 10.83 -25.57
C VAL A 145 9.70 9.49 -26.31
N ARG A 146 8.57 8.78 -26.42
CA ARG A 146 8.47 7.51 -27.15
C ARG A 146 8.66 7.66 -28.66
N ASP A 147 8.42 8.85 -29.20
CA ASP A 147 8.63 9.09 -30.62
C ASP A 147 10.11 9.43 -30.86
N ASP A 148 10.76 8.68 -31.76
CA ASP A 148 12.11 8.93 -32.32
C ASP A 148 12.14 10.20 -33.20
N ILE A 149 11.40 11.22 -32.77
CA ILE A 149 11.33 12.53 -33.38
C ILE A 149 12.44 13.35 -32.72
N GLU A 150 13.51 13.60 -33.47
CA GLU A 150 14.62 14.49 -33.09
C GLU A 150 14.34 15.94 -33.50
N ARG A 151 13.51 16.14 -34.52
CA ARG A 151 13.14 17.45 -35.08
C ARG A 151 11.65 17.69 -34.98
N CYS A 152 11.24 18.86 -34.48
CA CYS A 152 9.83 19.18 -34.37
C CYS A 152 9.15 19.19 -35.77
N PRO A 153 8.08 18.39 -36.00
CA PRO A 153 7.39 18.34 -37.30
C PRO A 153 6.65 19.64 -37.62
N SER A 154 6.36 20.48 -36.63
CA SER A 154 5.64 21.74 -36.82
C SER A 154 6.55 22.94 -37.11
N CYS A 155 7.82 22.93 -36.68
CA CYS A 155 8.70 24.10 -36.83
C CYS A 155 10.15 23.79 -37.21
N GLY A 156 10.53 22.51 -37.31
CA GLY A 156 11.88 22.07 -37.69
C GLY A 156 12.96 22.30 -36.64
N GLY A 157 12.63 22.85 -35.47
CA GLY A 157 13.59 23.10 -34.38
C GLY A 157 13.96 21.82 -33.62
N ASP A 158 15.19 21.78 -33.10
CA ASP A 158 15.68 20.68 -32.26
C ASP A 158 14.91 20.63 -30.94
N LEU A 159 14.44 19.44 -30.59
CA LEU A 159 13.62 19.20 -29.41
C LEU A 159 14.49 19.12 -28.15
N THR A 160 14.23 19.99 -27.17
CA THR A 160 14.90 19.95 -25.86
C THR A 160 14.11 19.09 -24.87
N MET A 161 14.78 18.17 -24.17
CA MET A 161 14.13 17.29 -23.18
C MET A 161 13.82 18.06 -21.89
N HIS A 162 12.54 18.11 -21.53
CA HIS A 162 12.06 18.66 -20.26
C HIS A 162 11.40 17.55 -19.41
N ARG A 163 11.86 17.40 -18.17
CA ARG A 163 11.32 16.41 -17.24
C ARG A 163 10.21 17.05 -16.42
N THR A 164 8.96 16.60 -16.58
CA THR A 164 7.80 17.14 -15.87
C THR A 164 7.13 16.02 -15.07
N ALA A 165 7.05 16.17 -13.74
CA ALA A 165 6.33 15.23 -12.89
C ALA A 165 4.82 15.35 -13.15
N LEU A 166 4.13 14.22 -13.36
CA LEU A 166 2.72 14.17 -13.76
C LEU A 166 1.73 14.69 -12.69
N ALA A 167 2.21 14.94 -11.48
CA ALA A 167 1.46 15.55 -10.38
C ALA A 167 1.11 17.04 -10.60
N LYS A 168 1.63 17.65 -11.67
CA LYS A 168 1.40 19.05 -11.98
C LYS A 168 0.07 19.23 -12.74
N GLY A 169 -1.04 19.09 -12.00
CA GLY A 169 -2.27 19.90 -12.10
C GLY A 169 -3.00 20.01 -13.42
N GLU A 170 -4.31 19.74 -13.37
CA GLU A 170 -5.32 20.34 -14.25
C GLU A 170 -4.90 20.44 -15.73
N ALA A 171 -4.65 19.30 -16.38
CA ALA A 171 -4.94 19.22 -17.80
C ALA A 171 -6.34 18.62 -17.91
N THR A 172 -7.33 19.49 -17.72
CA THR A 172 -8.65 19.31 -18.33
C THR A 172 -8.40 19.05 -19.81
N TYR A 173 -8.49 17.79 -20.24
CA TYR A 173 -8.64 17.50 -21.65
C TYR A 173 -10.05 17.97 -22.01
N SER A 174 -10.17 19.26 -22.32
CA SER A 174 -11.33 19.79 -23.04
C SER A 174 -11.29 19.17 -24.43
N MET A 175 -12.07 18.10 -24.63
CA MET A 175 -12.57 17.77 -25.96
C MET A 175 -13.70 18.75 -26.26
N ASP A 176 -13.35 20.02 -26.44
CA ASP A 176 -14.31 20.97 -26.99
C ASP A 176 -14.20 20.88 -28.51
N GLU A 177 -15.30 20.36 -29.04
CA GLU A 177 -15.92 20.62 -30.34
C GLU A 177 -15.35 21.84 -31.09
N ASP A 178 -14.95 21.61 -32.34
CA ASP A 178 -15.48 22.33 -33.52
C ASP A 178 -14.66 21.92 -34.76
N ASP A 179 -15.31 21.25 -35.72
CA ASP A 179 -15.09 21.60 -37.13
C ASP A 179 -16.33 21.22 -37.96
N ASP A 180 -17.13 22.26 -38.16
CA ASP A 180 -18.12 22.45 -39.21
C ASP A 180 -17.43 22.29 -40.58
N SER A 181 -17.68 21.17 -41.26
CA SER A 181 -17.46 21.08 -42.70
C SER A 181 -18.82 21.07 -43.41
N GLY A 182 -19.37 22.26 -43.62
CA GLY A 182 -20.31 22.53 -44.69
C GLY A 182 -19.75 22.02 -46.02
N VAL A 183 -20.46 21.04 -46.60
CA VAL A 183 -20.31 20.67 -48.01
C VAL A 183 -21.62 21.00 -48.71
N SER A 184 -21.42 21.69 -49.82
CA SER A 184 -22.35 22.35 -50.74
C SER A 184 -23.48 21.47 -51.25
#